data_AF-A0A804KSD6-F1
#
_entry.id   AF-A0A804KSD6-F1
#
_cell.length_a   1.000
_cell.length_b   1.000
_cell.length_c   1.000
_cell.angle_alpha   90.00
_cell.angle_beta   90.00
_cell.angle_gamma   90.00
#
_symmetry.space_group_name_H-M   'P 1'
#
loop_
_entity.id
_entity.type
_entity.pdbx_description
1 polymer ?
#
loop_
_entity_poly.entity_id
_entity_poly.type
_entity_poly.pdbx_seq_one_letter_code
_entity_poly.pdbx_strand_id
1 'polypeptide(L)' 'MVEVSDLTQARGKLAPNWEGPYQVYDVVQEGTYRLETIEGNPLLRTWNTANLKKFYP' A
#
# COMPACT_ATOMS: atom_id res chain seq x y z
N MET A 1 4.86 -3.76 -20.85
CA MET A 1 4.88 -2.33 -20.44
C MET A 1 3.89 -2.20 -19.30
N VAL A 2 4.34 -1.62 -18.20
CA VAL A 2 3.72 -1.65 -16.88
C VAL A 2 2.33 -1.00 -16.93
N GLU A 3 1.28 -1.73 -16.57
CA GLU A 3 -0.06 -1.16 -16.39
C GLU A 3 -0.10 -0.35 -15.10
N VAL A 4 0.32 0.91 -15.21
CA VAL A 4 0.09 1.98 -14.26
C VAL A 4 -1.15 2.77 -14.70
N SER A 5 -2.30 2.11 -14.80
CA SER A 5 -3.51 2.71 -15.38
C SER A 5 -4.49 3.29 -14.34
N ASP A 6 -4.43 2.90 -13.06
CA ASP A 6 -5.48 3.27 -12.10
C ASP A 6 -5.13 4.41 -11.12
N LEU A 7 -3.85 4.81 -11.03
CA LEU A 7 -3.40 5.80 -10.01
C LEU A 7 -3.53 7.26 -10.46
N THR A 8 -3.93 7.50 -11.71
CA THR A 8 -3.89 8.85 -12.31
C THR A 8 -5.24 9.59 -12.25
N GLN A 9 -6.36 8.91 -11.98
CA GLN A 9 -7.69 9.54 -12.06
C GLN A 9 -8.21 10.13 -10.74
N ALA A 10 -7.70 9.71 -9.58
CA ALA A 10 -8.24 10.14 -8.28
C ALA A 10 -7.31 11.11 -7.55
N ARG A 11 -7.10 12.31 -8.09
CA ARG A 11 -6.40 13.41 -7.39
C ARG A 11 -7.35 14.59 -7.20
N GLY A 12 -8.52 14.32 -6.63
CA GLY A 12 -9.54 15.32 -6.28
C GLY A 12 -9.76 15.42 -4.77
N LYS A 13 -10.47 16.45 -4.30
CA LYS A 13 -10.78 16.73 -2.88
C LYS A 13 -11.44 15.57 -2.10
N LEU A 14 -11.91 14.53 -2.81
CA LEU A 14 -12.54 13.32 -2.28
C LEU A 14 -11.79 12.04 -2.68
N ALA A 15 -10.57 12.18 -3.17
CA ALA A 15 -9.76 11.04 -3.53
C ALA A 15 -9.34 10.24 -2.28
N PRO A 16 -9.28 8.91 -2.40
CA PRO A 16 -8.63 8.10 -1.38
C PRO A 16 -7.19 8.58 -1.14
N ASN A 17 -6.82 8.92 0.11
CA ASN A 17 -5.45 9.28 0.51
C ASN A 17 -4.50 8.07 0.57
N TRP A 18 -4.82 6.99 -0.15
CA TRP A 18 -4.04 5.77 -0.15
C TRP A 18 -2.86 5.96 -1.11
N GLU A 19 -1.66 5.94 -0.58
CA GLU A 19 -0.44 6.03 -1.38
C GLU A 19 -0.13 4.65 -1.94
N GLY A 20 -0.22 4.51 -3.27
CA GLY A 20 0.35 3.39 -4.04
C GLY A 20 -0.04 1.96 -3.62
N PRO A 21 0.40 0.96 -4.41
CA PRO A 21 0.43 -0.42 -3.98
C PRO A 21 1.67 -0.67 -3.13
N TYR A 22 1.51 -1.36 -2.00
CA TYR A 22 2.60 -1.89 -1.19
C TYR A 22 2.44 -3.39 -1.00
N GLN A 23 3.54 -4.06 -0.71
CA GLN A 23 3.57 -5.49 -0.40
C GLN A 23 3.91 -5.71 1.07
N VAL A 24 3.31 -6.72 1.69
CA VAL A 24 3.67 -7.14 3.05
C VAL A 24 4.91 -8.02 2.96
N TYR A 25 6.01 -7.59 3.57
CA TYR A 25 7.26 -8.37 3.58
C TYR A 25 7.51 -9.06 4.93
N ASP A 26 6.91 -8.55 6.01
CA ASP A 26 7.10 -9.10 7.35
C ASP A 26 5.85 -8.91 8.22
N VAL A 27 5.57 -9.88 9.08
CA VAL A 27 4.46 -9.85 10.04
C VAL A 27 5.03 -9.63 11.43
N VAL A 28 4.81 -8.45 12.01
CA VAL A 28 5.34 -8.13 13.34
C VAL A 28 4.50 -8.79 14.43
N GLN A 29 3.18 -8.76 14.25
CA GLN A 29 2.18 -9.37 15.13
C GLN A 29 0.86 -9.49 14.37
N GLU A 30 -0.09 -10.25 14.90
CA GLU A 30 -1.42 -10.34 14.30
C GLU A 30 -2.02 -8.94 14.10
N GLY A 31 -2.36 -8.63 12.84
CA GLY A 31 -2.90 -7.33 12.47
C GLY A 31 -1.88 -6.20 12.33
N THR A 32 -0.57 -6.44 12.45
CA THR A 32 0.49 -5.42 12.22
C THR A 32 1.60 -5.96 11.32
N TYR A 33 1.85 -5.24 10.24
CA TYR A 33 2.71 -5.67 9.15
C TYR A 33 3.80 -4.63 8.87
N ARG A 34 4.93 -5.08 8.33
CA ARG A 34 5.87 -4.19 7.65
C ARG A 34 5.62 -4.30 6.16
N LEU A 35 5.64 -3.14 5.52
CA LEU A 35 5.37 -3.02 4.10
C LEU A 35 6.65 -2.66 3.36
N GLU A 36 6.74 -3.08 2.11
CA GLU A 36 7.76 -2.65 1.16
C GLU A 36 7.08 -2.06 -0.09
N THR A 37 7.78 -1.18 -0.79
CA THR A 37 7.36 -0.72 -2.10
C THR A 37 7.43 -1.90 -3.08
N ILE A 38 6.74 -1.78 -4.21
CA ILE A 38 6.78 -2.77 -5.31
C ILE A 38 8.21 -2.96 -5.85
N GLU A 39 9.09 -1.98 -5.60
CA GLU A 39 10.51 -2.04 -5.99
C GLU A 39 11.39 -2.76 -4.95
N GLY A 40 10.80 -3.27 -3.86
CA GLY A 40 11.52 -3.99 -2.80
C GLY A 40 12.16 -3.10 -1.73
N ASN A 41 11.74 -1.83 -1.64
CA ASN A 41 12.26 -0.91 -0.62
C ASN A 41 11.39 -0.97 0.65
N PRO A 42 11.92 -1.40 1.80
CA PRO A 42 11.13 -1.52 3.02
C PRO A 42 10.73 -0.14 3.55
N LEU A 43 9.47 -0.02 3.97
CA LEU A 43 9.00 1.13 4.73
C LEU A 43 9.47 1.01 6.19
N LEU A 44 10.02 2.10 6.72
CA LEU A 44 10.52 2.14 8.10
C LEU A 44 9.41 1.97 9.15
N ARG A 45 8.15 2.16 8.75
CA ARG A 45 6.99 2.14 9.65
C ARG A 45 6.23 0.83 9.57
N THR A 46 5.77 0.37 10.73
CA THR A 46 4.80 -0.73 10.86
C THR A 46 3.38 -0.22 10.66
N TRP A 47 2.59 -1.01 9.94
CA TRP A 47 1.22 -0.68 9.54
C TRP A 47 0.24 -1.67 10.15
N ASN A 48 -0.77 -1.16 10.85
CA ASN A 48 -1.87 -1.98 11.35
C ASN A 48 -2.90 -2.23 10.24
N THR A 49 -3.62 -3.35 10.29
CA THR A 49 -4.74 -3.68 9.38
C THR A 49 -5.76 -2.57 9.21
N ALA A 50 -6.03 -1.77 10.25
CA ALA A 50 -6.94 -0.64 10.17
C ALA A 50 -6.47 0.47 9.21
N ASN A 51 -5.17 0.52 8.93
CA ASN A 51 -4.54 1.47 8.02
C ASN A 51 -4.16 0.82 6.68
N LEU A 52 -4.63 -0.39 6.39
CA LEU A 52 -4.33 -1.12 5.17
C LEU A 52 -5.63 -1.53 4.49
N LYS A 53 -5.63 -1.49 3.15
CA LYS A 53 -6.71 -2.04 2.34
C LYS A 53 -6.13 -3.13 1.46
N LYS A 54 -6.73 -4.33 1.50
CA LYS A 54 -6.34 -5.41 0.58
C LYS A 54 -6.60 -4.95 -0.85
N PHE A 55 -5.56 -5.03 -1.66
CA PHE A 55 -5.68 -4.87 -3.11
C PHE A 55 -6.25 -6.18 -3.68
N TYR A 56 -7.32 -6.07 -4.45
CA TYR A 56 -7.88 -7.20 -5.21
C TYR A 56 -7.58 -6.92 -6.68
N PRO A 57 -6.97 -7.88 -7.41
CA PRO A 57 -6.73 -7.76 -8.85
C PRO A 57 -8.03 -7.78 -9.66
#